data_AF-A0A0K1EPX9-F1
#
_entry.id   AF-A0A0K1EPX9-F1
#
_cell.length_a   1.000
_cell.length_b   1.000
_cell.length_c   1.000
_cell.angle_alpha   90.00
_cell.angle_beta   90.00
_cell.angle_gamma   90.00
#
_symmetry.space_group_name_H-M   'P 1'
#
loop_
_entity.id
_entity.type
_entity.pdbx_description
1 polymer ?
#
loop_
_entity_poly.entity_id
_entity_poly.type
_entity_poly.pdbx_seq_one_letter_code
_entity_poly.pdbx_strand_id
1 'polypeptide(L)'
;MQVKKGDTSREPERDVDLQLALRDTVVRLAKPVSTSEVRKALPRPYQRPASEITRQLDELVRTRRLFTLKLGKSLKYCAREPEALLRDAVLSALADGPLSRDDLTKHVKRVAPGYEKGLAVAFTSLLTRGEVREHPKVGTQKKIRYGLLPPDPAPYLAKLTKDLRALQKKLSAHGVTATAIHATLGHALGLDPPHLASPPRNPSLAAVAIPAAIATSAASENRAVEDEAILLAALTALAAREPPGALLSLRTLRALQTLPKQRFDEAVLRLSESGRVVLHHHDFPASLTEAEREELVLDTHGVHYLGIAPRRIH
;
A
#
# COMPACT_ATOMS: atom_id res chain seq x y z
N MET A 1 -66.52 -17.88 1.58
CA MET A 1 -65.29 -17.46 2.29
C MET A 1 -64.53 -16.51 1.38
N GLN A 2 -64.63 -15.20 1.62
CA GLN A 2 -63.87 -14.20 0.87
C GLN A 2 -62.41 -14.24 1.37
N VAL A 3 -61.50 -14.76 0.55
CA VAL A 3 -60.05 -14.61 0.77
C VAL A 3 -59.74 -13.14 0.54
N LYS A 4 -59.58 -12.36 1.63
CA LYS A 4 -59.08 -10.98 1.55
C LYS A 4 -57.72 -11.03 0.83
N LYS A 5 -57.69 -10.55 -0.41
CA LYS A 5 -56.46 -10.32 -1.17
C LYS A 5 -55.64 -9.30 -0.38
N GLY A 6 -54.67 -9.79 0.39
CA GLY A 6 -53.75 -8.94 1.11
C GLY A 6 -52.97 -8.09 0.12
N ASP A 7 -52.92 -6.79 0.39
CA ASP A 7 -52.18 -5.80 -0.39
C ASP A 7 -50.67 -6.12 -0.35
N THR A 8 -50.17 -6.79 -1.39
CA THR A 8 -48.77 -7.21 -1.53
C THR A 8 -47.82 -6.04 -1.80
N SER A 9 -48.34 -4.85 -2.09
CA SER A 9 -47.53 -3.68 -2.41
C SER A 9 -46.73 -3.11 -1.21
N ARG A 10 -47.02 -3.53 0.03
CA ARG A 10 -46.31 -3.07 1.25
C ARG A 10 -45.17 -3.99 1.72
N GLU A 11 -44.95 -5.12 1.07
CA GLU A 11 -43.86 -6.03 1.42
C GLU A 11 -42.45 -5.49 1.12
N PRO A 12 -42.16 -4.82 -0.02
CA PRO A 12 -40.80 -4.41 -0.35
C PRO A 12 -40.25 -3.30 0.57
N GLU A 13 -41.09 -2.36 0.99
CA GLU A 13 -40.67 -1.29 1.91
C GLU A 13 -40.26 -1.85 3.28
N ARG A 14 -41.02 -2.84 3.78
CA ARG A 14 -40.72 -3.50 5.06
C ARG A 14 -39.41 -4.26 5.04
N ASP A 15 -39.02 -4.80 3.89
CA ASP A 15 -37.75 -5.50 3.71
C ASP A 15 -36.56 -4.54 3.72
N VAL A 16 -36.69 -3.35 3.14
CA VAL A 16 -35.64 -2.31 3.17
C VAL A 16 -35.40 -1.82 4.60
N ASP A 17 -36.48 -1.53 5.33
CA ASP A 17 -36.38 -1.10 6.74
C ASP A 17 -35.74 -2.20 7.62
N LEU A 18 -36.10 -3.47 7.38
CA LEU A 18 -35.51 -4.60 8.07
C LEU A 18 -34.01 -4.72 7.76
N GLN A 19 -33.59 -4.59 6.50
CA GLN A 19 -32.19 -4.66 6.10
C GLN A 19 -31.34 -3.55 6.74
N LEU A 20 -31.87 -2.32 6.81
CA LEU A 20 -31.23 -1.21 7.52
C LEU A 20 -31.09 -1.53 9.01
N ALA A 21 -32.17 -1.97 9.67
CA ALA A 21 -32.15 -2.34 11.08
C ALA A 21 -31.17 -3.50 11.39
N LEU A 22 -31.06 -4.48 10.49
CA LEU A 22 -30.09 -5.58 10.59
C LEU A 22 -28.65 -5.07 10.51
N ARG A 23 -28.34 -4.27 9.48
CA ARG A 23 -27.00 -3.68 9.31
C ARG A 23 -26.61 -2.86 10.53
N ASP A 24 -27.47 -1.95 10.98
CA ASP A 24 -27.19 -1.08 12.12
C ASP A 24 -27.00 -1.86 13.41
N THR A 25 -27.76 -2.95 13.58
CA THR A 25 -27.59 -3.86 14.72
C THR A 25 -26.23 -4.56 14.67
N VAL A 26 -25.79 -5.04 13.51
CA VAL A 26 -24.46 -5.67 13.36
C VAL A 26 -23.34 -4.65 13.58
N VAL A 27 -23.47 -3.43 13.05
CA VAL A 27 -22.52 -2.33 13.28
C VAL A 27 -22.41 -2.01 14.78
N ARG A 28 -23.55 -1.84 15.46
CA ARG A 28 -23.61 -1.51 16.89
C ARG A 28 -22.96 -2.56 17.78
N LEU A 29 -23.07 -3.84 17.41
CA LEU A 29 -22.48 -4.92 18.21
C LEU A 29 -20.95 -5.00 18.10
N ALA A 30 -20.35 -4.36 17.08
CA ALA A 30 -18.90 -4.23 16.85
C ALA A 30 -18.08 -5.54 16.89
N LYS A 31 -18.74 -6.70 16.87
CA LYS A 31 -18.12 -8.03 16.93
C LYS A 31 -18.82 -8.99 15.96
N PRO A 32 -18.17 -10.09 15.55
CA PRO A 32 -18.81 -11.14 14.77
C PRO A 32 -20.00 -11.73 15.53
N VAL A 33 -21.19 -11.63 14.94
CA VAL A 33 -22.45 -12.02 15.57
C VAL A 33 -23.15 -13.12 14.78
N SER A 34 -23.75 -14.05 15.50
CA SER A 34 -24.61 -15.10 14.93
C SER A 34 -26.01 -14.56 14.63
N THR A 35 -26.76 -15.24 13.76
CA THR A 35 -28.17 -14.89 13.47
C THR A 35 -29.03 -14.78 14.73
N SER A 36 -28.81 -15.65 15.72
CA SER A 36 -29.58 -15.66 16.96
C SER A 36 -29.27 -14.44 17.84
N GLU A 37 -28.02 -13.98 17.88
CA GLU A 37 -27.61 -12.75 18.57
C GLU A 37 -28.18 -11.51 17.87
N VAL A 38 -28.10 -11.45 16.54
CA VAL A 38 -28.71 -10.36 15.75
C VAL A 38 -30.21 -10.28 16.03
N ARG A 39 -30.92 -11.41 15.95
CA ARG A 39 -32.37 -11.45 16.24
C ARG A 39 -32.71 -10.93 17.63
N LYS A 40 -31.93 -11.32 18.66
CA LYS A 40 -32.15 -10.86 20.05
C LYS A 40 -31.86 -9.36 20.22
N ALA A 41 -30.94 -8.82 19.44
CA ALA A 41 -30.54 -7.41 19.50
C ALA A 41 -31.41 -6.48 18.63
N LEU A 42 -32.25 -7.04 17.74
CA LEU A 42 -33.20 -6.27 16.93
C LEU A 42 -34.35 -5.72 17.78
N PRO A 43 -34.87 -4.52 17.47
CA PRO A 43 -36.12 -4.02 18.05
C PRO A 43 -37.29 -4.98 17.80
N ARG A 44 -38.23 -5.09 18.76
CA ARG A 44 -39.37 -6.02 18.71
C ARG A 44 -40.13 -6.06 17.37
N PRO A 45 -40.41 -4.93 16.69
CA PRO A 45 -41.10 -4.95 15.39
C PRO A 45 -40.35 -5.69 14.28
N TYR A 46 -39.03 -5.80 14.39
CA TYR A 46 -38.14 -6.43 13.40
C TYR A 46 -37.72 -7.86 13.80
N GLN A 47 -38.22 -8.40 14.91
CA GLN A 47 -37.90 -9.76 15.35
C GLN A 47 -38.67 -10.80 14.52
N ARG A 48 -38.10 -11.16 13.37
CA ARG A 48 -38.62 -12.16 12.43
C ARG A 48 -38.13 -13.59 12.75
N PRO A 49 -38.70 -14.63 12.10
CA PRO A 49 -38.16 -15.98 12.14
C PRO A 49 -36.67 -16.02 11.73
N ALA A 50 -35.91 -16.95 12.31
CA ALA A 50 -34.45 -17.01 12.12
C ALA A 50 -34.05 -17.28 10.65
N SER A 51 -34.86 -18.02 9.91
CA SER A 51 -34.67 -18.29 8.47
C SER A 51 -34.76 -17.01 7.63
N GLU A 52 -35.75 -16.16 7.90
CA GLU A 52 -35.95 -14.89 7.22
C GLU A 52 -34.80 -13.91 7.51
N ILE A 53 -34.39 -13.80 8.79
CA ILE A 53 -33.23 -12.99 9.18
C ILE A 53 -31.96 -13.49 8.50
N THR A 54 -31.75 -14.81 8.42
CA THR A 54 -30.58 -15.39 7.76
C THR A 54 -30.57 -15.03 6.28
N ARG A 55 -31.71 -15.20 5.59
CA ARG A 55 -31.87 -14.81 4.18
C ARG A 55 -31.53 -13.34 3.94
N GLN A 56 -32.03 -12.42 4.78
CA GLN A 56 -31.76 -10.99 4.65
C GLN A 56 -30.29 -10.64 4.98
N LEU A 57 -29.66 -11.32 5.94
CA LEU A 57 -28.22 -11.16 6.22
C LEU A 57 -27.36 -11.65 5.05
N ASP A 58 -27.70 -12.79 4.45
CA ASP A 58 -27.01 -13.31 3.27
C ASP A 58 -27.15 -12.37 2.07
N GLU A 59 -28.31 -11.72 1.91
CA GLU A 59 -28.51 -10.69 0.89
C GLU A 59 -27.62 -9.46 1.13
N LEU A 60 -27.48 -9.01 2.38
CA LEU A 60 -26.55 -7.94 2.75
C LEU A 60 -25.09 -8.33 2.51
N VAL A 61 -24.74 -9.62 2.64
CA VAL A 61 -23.41 -10.13 2.31
C VAL A 61 -23.20 -10.14 0.79
N ARG A 62 -24.20 -10.60 0.03
CA ARG A 62 -24.16 -10.63 -1.44
C ARG A 62 -23.98 -9.24 -2.03
N THR A 63 -24.61 -8.23 -1.43
CA THR A 63 -24.49 -6.81 -1.80
C THR A 63 -23.29 -6.11 -1.17
N ARG A 64 -22.38 -6.85 -0.53
CA ARG A 64 -21.15 -6.36 0.14
C ARG A 64 -21.39 -5.28 1.21
N ARG A 65 -22.58 -5.25 1.81
CA ARG A 65 -22.91 -4.38 2.94
C ARG A 65 -22.54 -4.99 4.29
N LEU A 66 -22.45 -6.31 4.35
CA LEU A 66 -21.94 -7.09 5.48
C LEU A 66 -20.94 -8.13 4.98
N PHE A 67 -20.19 -8.72 5.91
CA PHE A 67 -19.21 -9.77 5.64
C PHE A 67 -19.46 -10.98 6.53
N THR A 68 -19.13 -12.16 6.03
CA THR A 68 -19.26 -13.41 6.77
C THR A 68 -17.92 -13.93 7.26
N LEU A 69 -17.90 -14.50 8.46
CA LEU A 69 -16.75 -15.14 9.07
C LEU A 69 -17.14 -16.53 9.58
N LYS A 70 -16.39 -17.55 9.17
CA LYS A 70 -16.58 -18.93 9.66
C LYS A 70 -15.87 -19.12 10.99
N LEU A 71 -16.64 -19.19 12.07
CA LEU A 71 -16.16 -19.37 13.44
C LEU A 71 -16.61 -20.73 13.98
N GLY A 72 -15.69 -21.69 13.93
CA GLY A 72 -15.99 -23.09 14.26
C GLY A 72 -16.96 -23.68 13.22
N LYS A 73 -18.13 -24.16 13.68
CA LYS A 73 -19.22 -24.65 12.82
C LYS A 73 -20.24 -23.57 12.47
N SER A 74 -20.18 -22.41 13.15
CA SER A 74 -21.15 -21.33 12.99
C SER A 74 -20.65 -20.27 12.03
N LEU A 75 -21.53 -19.80 11.15
CA LEU A 75 -21.32 -18.61 10.34
C LEU A 75 -21.71 -17.37 11.15
N LYS A 76 -20.83 -16.38 11.18
CA LYS A 76 -21.07 -15.11 11.85
C LYS A 76 -21.01 -13.97 10.85
N TYR A 77 -21.72 -12.90 11.15
CA TYR A 77 -21.82 -11.69 10.34
C TYR A 77 -21.09 -10.55 11.03
N CYS A 78 -20.45 -9.70 10.25
CA CYS A 78 -19.74 -8.52 10.73
C CYS A 78 -19.88 -7.38 9.72
N ALA A 79 -19.80 -6.14 10.20
CA ALA A 79 -19.96 -4.94 9.36
C ALA A 79 -18.67 -4.51 8.67
N ARG A 80 -17.51 -4.88 9.22
CA ARG A 80 -16.18 -4.57 8.65
C ARG A 80 -15.62 -5.80 7.96
N GLU A 81 -14.87 -5.56 6.89
CA GLU A 81 -14.16 -6.62 6.18
C GLU A 81 -13.15 -7.31 7.12
N PRO A 82 -13.18 -8.66 7.22
CA PRO A 82 -12.30 -9.38 8.14
C PRO A 82 -10.82 -9.13 7.91
N GLU A 83 -10.39 -8.99 6.66
CA GLU A 83 -8.99 -8.72 6.31
C GLU A 83 -8.54 -7.33 6.78
N ALA A 84 -9.35 -6.31 6.54
CA ALA A 84 -9.06 -4.94 6.98
C ALA A 84 -8.96 -4.85 8.52
N LEU A 85 -9.87 -5.50 9.25
CA LEU A 85 -9.85 -5.51 10.71
C LEU A 85 -8.62 -6.24 11.26
N LEU A 86 -8.28 -7.39 10.67
CA LEU A 86 -7.06 -8.13 11.03
C LEU A 86 -5.79 -7.35 10.71
N ARG A 87 -5.76 -6.64 9.58
CA ARG A 87 -4.66 -5.74 9.21
C ARG A 87 -4.46 -4.66 10.26
N ASP A 88 -5.51 -3.91 10.59
CA ASP A 88 -5.46 -2.86 11.61
C ASP A 88 -4.96 -3.41 12.96
N ALA A 89 -5.46 -4.59 13.36
CA ALA A 89 -5.06 -5.23 14.61
C ALA A 89 -3.58 -5.67 14.61
N VAL A 90 -3.07 -6.20 13.49
CA VAL A 90 -1.66 -6.60 13.37
C VAL A 90 -0.75 -5.37 13.36
N LEU A 91 -1.08 -4.34 12.58
CA LEU A 91 -0.29 -3.12 12.49
C LEU A 91 -0.25 -2.40 13.84
N SER A 92 -1.39 -2.30 14.53
CA SER A 92 -1.46 -1.74 15.89
C SER A 92 -0.65 -2.57 16.89
N ALA A 93 -0.61 -3.90 16.75
CA ALA A 93 0.20 -4.74 17.64
C ALA A 93 1.71 -4.55 17.43
N LEU A 94 2.12 -4.27 16.19
CA LEU A 94 3.53 -4.09 15.81
C LEU A 94 4.02 -2.65 15.99
N ALA A 95 3.14 -1.70 16.32
CA ALA A 95 3.49 -0.31 16.56
C ALA A 95 4.47 -0.16 17.75
N ASP A 96 4.32 -1.01 18.78
CA ASP A 96 5.18 -1.00 19.98
C ASP A 96 6.51 -1.74 19.80
N GLY A 97 6.69 -2.43 18.66
CA GLY A 97 7.91 -3.15 18.33
C GLY A 97 7.70 -4.55 17.79
N PRO A 98 8.80 -5.28 17.50
CA PRO A 98 8.72 -6.55 16.82
C PRO A 98 8.22 -7.69 17.72
N LEU A 99 7.17 -8.38 17.28
CA LEU A 99 6.49 -9.45 18.03
C LEU A 99 6.67 -10.81 17.38
N SER A 100 6.56 -11.88 18.18
CA SER A 100 6.49 -13.25 17.65
C SER A 100 5.08 -13.57 17.14
N ARG A 101 4.94 -14.61 16.31
CA ARG A 101 3.64 -15.06 15.79
C ARG A 101 2.64 -15.41 16.90
N ASP A 102 3.13 -15.99 18.00
CA ASP A 102 2.31 -16.35 19.16
C ASP A 102 1.77 -15.10 19.87
N ASP A 103 2.61 -14.07 20.00
CA ASP A 103 2.26 -12.82 20.66
C ASP A 103 1.29 -12.00 19.80
N LEU A 104 1.50 -11.98 18.48
CA LEU A 104 0.53 -11.41 17.53
C LEU A 104 -0.82 -12.11 17.62
N THR A 105 -0.84 -13.44 17.69
CA THR A 105 -2.09 -14.20 17.83
C THR A 105 -2.81 -13.86 19.13
N LYS A 106 -2.07 -13.72 20.25
CA LYS A 106 -2.64 -13.27 21.54
C LYS A 106 -3.19 -11.86 21.46
N HIS A 107 -2.48 -10.94 20.80
CA HIS A 107 -2.91 -9.56 20.64
C HIS A 107 -4.20 -9.48 19.79
N VAL A 108 -4.22 -10.18 18.66
CA VAL A 108 -5.39 -10.26 17.78
C VAL A 108 -6.58 -10.90 18.50
N LYS A 109 -6.38 -11.97 19.29
CA LYS A 109 -7.45 -12.56 20.10
C LYS A 109 -8.05 -11.57 21.11
N ARG A 110 -7.25 -10.64 21.65
CA ARG A 110 -7.69 -9.62 22.59
C ARG A 110 -8.45 -8.48 21.91
N VAL A 111 -7.95 -7.99 20.77
CA VAL A 111 -8.52 -6.84 20.03
C VAL A 111 -9.71 -7.26 19.16
N ALA A 112 -9.61 -8.42 18.53
CA ALA A 112 -10.52 -8.95 17.52
C ALA A 112 -10.86 -10.43 17.80
N PRO A 113 -11.59 -10.72 18.90
CA PRO A 113 -11.90 -12.08 19.28
C PRO A 113 -12.70 -12.80 18.18
N GLY A 114 -12.24 -13.99 17.78
CA GLY A 114 -12.85 -14.80 16.73
C GLY A 114 -12.25 -14.64 15.33
N TYR A 115 -11.30 -13.73 15.13
CA TYR A 115 -10.63 -13.56 13.83
C TYR A 115 -9.33 -14.37 13.71
N GLU A 116 -8.98 -15.20 14.70
CA GLU A 116 -7.67 -15.85 14.81
C GLU A 116 -7.39 -16.80 13.64
N LYS A 117 -8.43 -17.46 13.11
CA LYS A 117 -8.29 -18.38 11.96
C LYS A 117 -7.93 -17.66 10.66
N GLY A 118 -8.40 -16.42 10.49
CA GLY A 118 -8.09 -15.59 9.33
C GLY A 118 -6.71 -14.95 9.41
N LEU A 119 -6.10 -14.92 10.60
CA LEU A 119 -4.83 -14.25 10.85
C LEU A 119 -3.72 -14.77 9.92
N ALA A 120 -3.62 -16.08 9.68
CA ALA A 120 -2.56 -16.62 8.83
C ALA A 120 -2.62 -16.07 7.39
N VAL A 121 -3.82 -15.96 6.81
CA VAL A 121 -4.02 -15.48 5.44
C VAL A 121 -3.79 -13.98 5.34
N ALA A 122 -4.36 -13.21 6.29
CA ALA A 122 -4.14 -11.77 6.37
C ALA A 122 -2.65 -11.46 6.56
N PHE A 123 -1.97 -12.21 7.43
CA PHE A 123 -0.56 -12.02 7.74
C PHE A 123 0.36 -12.30 6.55
N THR A 124 0.11 -13.38 5.80
CA THR A 124 0.84 -13.64 4.55
C THR A 124 0.66 -12.49 3.56
N SER A 125 -0.56 -11.96 3.42
CA SER A 125 -0.84 -10.83 2.54
C SER A 125 -0.07 -9.57 2.94
N LEU A 126 0.07 -9.31 4.24
CA LEU A 126 0.88 -8.19 4.76
C LEU A 126 2.38 -8.35 4.52
N LEU A 127 2.90 -9.58 4.62
CA LEU A 127 4.29 -9.88 4.26
C LEU A 127 4.53 -9.67 2.76
N THR A 128 3.64 -10.16 1.90
CA THR A 128 3.75 -9.99 0.45
C THR A 128 3.69 -8.52 0.02
N ARG A 129 2.87 -7.71 0.69
CA ARG A 129 2.79 -6.25 0.44
C ARG A 129 3.97 -5.47 1.04
N GLY A 130 4.83 -6.10 1.83
CA GLY A 130 5.96 -5.45 2.50
C GLY A 130 5.57 -4.52 3.65
N GLU A 131 4.31 -4.57 4.10
CA GLU A 131 3.81 -3.80 5.25
C GLU A 131 4.32 -4.35 6.58
N VAL A 132 4.58 -5.66 6.62
CA VAL A 132 5.21 -6.35 7.74
C VAL A 132 6.48 -7.02 7.23
N ARG A 133 7.55 -6.99 8.02
CA ARG A 133 8.85 -7.57 7.68
C ARG A 133 9.23 -8.64 8.68
N GLU A 134 9.81 -9.72 8.16
CA GLU A 134 10.40 -10.76 9.01
C GLU A 134 11.73 -10.29 9.59
N HIS A 135 11.91 -10.48 10.89
CA HIS A 135 13.15 -10.21 11.60
C HIS A 135 13.84 -11.55 11.84
N PRO A 136 15.07 -11.74 11.32
CA PRO A 136 15.78 -13.00 11.49
C PRO A 136 16.02 -13.33 12.98
N LYS A 137 16.39 -14.57 13.26
CA LYS A 137 16.71 -14.99 14.63
C LYS A 137 18.05 -14.40 15.06
N VAL A 138 18.07 -13.67 16.18
CA VAL A 138 19.31 -13.10 16.76
C VAL A 138 19.66 -13.77 18.08
N GLY A 139 20.91 -14.19 18.21
CA GLY A 139 21.50 -14.59 19.48
C GLY A 139 20.76 -15.77 20.13
N THR A 140 20.21 -15.54 21.33
CA THR A 140 19.47 -16.55 22.10
C THR A 140 18.01 -16.72 21.66
N GLN A 141 17.50 -15.83 20.80
CA GLN A 141 16.11 -15.88 20.36
C GLN A 141 15.89 -17.00 19.35
N LYS A 142 15.11 -18.01 19.74
CA LYS A 142 14.80 -19.18 18.90
C LYS A 142 13.68 -18.93 17.88
N LYS A 143 12.87 -17.88 18.09
CA LYS A 143 11.65 -17.59 17.31
C LYS A 143 11.87 -16.43 16.35
N ILE A 144 11.28 -16.53 15.16
CA ILE A 144 11.20 -15.43 14.19
C ILE A 144 10.27 -14.37 14.79
N ARG A 145 10.66 -13.11 14.64
CA ARG A 145 9.85 -11.95 15.01
C ARG A 145 9.45 -11.19 13.76
N TYR A 146 8.45 -10.34 13.88
CA TYR A 146 7.92 -9.55 12.79
C TYR A 146 7.80 -8.11 13.26
N GLY A 147 8.12 -7.15 12.40
CA GLY A 147 8.04 -5.73 12.71
C GLY A 147 7.65 -4.90 11.50
N LEU A 148 7.28 -3.64 11.73
CA LEU A 148 6.95 -2.69 10.66
C LEU A 148 8.22 -2.13 9.99
N LEU A 149 9.26 -1.92 10.80
CA LEU A 149 10.55 -1.41 10.35
C LEU A 149 11.47 -2.55 9.91
N PRO A 150 12.42 -2.27 8.99
CA PRO A 150 13.51 -3.20 8.70
C PRO A 150 14.24 -3.60 9.99
N PRO A 151 14.66 -4.86 10.14
CA PRO A 151 15.45 -5.27 11.30
C PRO A 151 16.75 -4.46 11.36
N ASP A 152 17.11 -3.97 12.54
CA ASP A 152 18.42 -3.34 12.76
C ASP A 152 19.52 -4.35 12.39
N PRO A 153 20.39 -4.07 11.40
CA PRO A 153 21.40 -5.03 10.97
C PRO A 153 22.48 -5.30 12.03
N ALA A 154 22.73 -4.37 12.97
CA ALA A 154 23.82 -4.47 13.93
C ALA A 154 23.86 -5.80 14.71
N PRO A 155 22.76 -6.29 15.32
CA PRO A 155 22.74 -7.57 16.01
C PRO A 155 23.06 -8.78 15.12
N TYR A 156 22.66 -8.75 13.84
CA TYR A 156 22.89 -9.84 12.90
C TYR A 156 24.34 -9.88 12.42
N LEU A 157 24.96 -8.72 12.32
CA LEU A 157 26.34 -8.57 11.88
C LEU A 157 27.35 -8.84 13.00
N ALA A 158 26.95 -8.97 14.27
CA ALA A 158 27.88 -9.12 15.40
C ALA A 158 28.90 -10.27 15.21
N LYS A 159 28.45 -11.43 14.73
CA LYS A 159 29.34 -12.57 14.43
C LYS A 159 30.28 -12.23 13.27
N LEU A 160 29.75 -11.69 12.18
CA LEU A 160 30.54 -11.30 11.01
C LEU A 160 31.59 -10.25 11.37
N THR A 161 31.24 -9.24 12.17
CA THR A 161 32.15 -8.21 12.65
C THR A 161 33.27 -8.80 13.50
N LYS A 162 32.96 -9.80 14.35
CA LYS A 162 33.97 -10.53 15.13
C LYS A 162 34.93 -11.32 14.22
N ASP A 163 34.39 -12.05 13.26
CA ASP A 163 35.17 -12.86 12.32
C ASP A 163 36.05 -11.96 11.42
N LEU A 164 35.51 -10.82 10.99
CA LEU A 164 36.21 -9.83 10.18
C LEU A 164 37.36 -9.16 10.97
N ARG A 165 37.14 -8.83 12.26
CA ARG A 165 38.23 -8.34 13.13
C ARG A 165 39.33 -9.39 13.34
N ALA A 166 38.95 -10.66 13.50
CA ALA A 166 39.92 -11.75 13.63
C ALA A 166 40.73 -11.94 12.34
N LEU A 167 40.09 -11.83 11.18
CA LEU A 167 40.74 -11.87 9.87
C LEU A 167 41.69 -10.68 9.67
N GLN A 168 41.25 -9.46 10.00
CA GLN A 168 42.07 -8.25 9.96
C GLN A 168 43.36 -8.42 10.79
N LYS A 169 43.25 -8.96 12.01
CA LYS A 169 44.40 -9.22 12.88
C LYS A 169 45.39 -10.25 12.30
N LYS A 170 44.90 -11.25 11.57
CA LYS A 170 45.75 -12.26 10.91
C LYS A 170 46.46 -11.68 9.69
N LEU A 171 45.73 -10.95 8.85
CA LEU A 171 46.25 -10.39 7.61
C LEU A 171 47.16 -9.17 7.84
N SER A 172 46.98 -8.44 8.95
CA SER A 172 47.88 -7.34 9.31
C SER A 172 49.31 -7.81 9.57
N ALA A 173 49.52 -9.06 9.98
CA ALA A 173 50.87 -9.65 10.10
C ALA A 173 51.59 -9.80 8.75
N HIS A 174 50.85 -9.73 7.64
CA HIS A 174 51.35 -9.83 6.27
C HIS A 174 51.26 -8.50 5.51
N GLY A 175 51.06 -7.37 6.21
CA GLY A 175 51.04 -6.04 5.60
C GLY A 175 49.74 -5.68 4.86
N VAL A 176 48.69 -6.48 4.98
CA VAL A 176 47.38 -6.19 4.38
C VAL A 176 46.61 -5.23 5.28
N THR A 177 46.17 -4.09 4.73
CA THR A 177 45.45 -3.05 5.47
C THR A 177 43.94 -3.34 5.56
N ALA A 178 43.28 -2.80 6.60
CA ALA A 178 41.83 -2.94 6.76
C ALA A 178 41.03 -2.34 5.59
N THR A 179 41.54 -1.26 4.98
CA THR A 179 40.95 -0.62 3.80
C THR A 179 40.99 -1.53 2.58
N ALA A 180 42.09 -2.26 2.36
CA ALA A 180 42.18 -3.23 1.26
C ALA A 180 41.18 -4.38 1.46
N ILE A 181 41.02 -4.86 2.70
CA ILE A 181 40.02 -5.90 3.02
C ILE A 181 38.60 -5.40 2.75
N HIS A 182 38.28 -4.18 3.20
CA HIS A 182 36.96 -3.60 2.97
C HIS A 182 36.68 -3.33 1.49
N ALA A 183 37.67 -2.86 0.73
CA ALA A 183 37.54 -2.65 -0.71
C ALA A 183 37.28 -3.97 -1.44
N THR A 184 38.04 -5.02 -1.15
CA THR A 184 37.84 -6.34 -1.78
C THR A 184 36.48 -6.94 -1.41
N LEU A 185 36.01 -6.77 -0.16
CA LEU A 185 34.67 -7.21 0.24
C LEU A 185 33.56 -6.38 -0.43
N GLY A 186 33.75 -5.06 -0.55
CA GLY A 186 32.83 -4.18 -1.28
C GLY A 186 32.68 -4.63 -2.73
N HIS A 187 33.80 -4.91 -3.40
CA HIS A 187 33.85 -5.43 -4.76
C HIS A 187 33.12 -6.78 -4.89
N ALA A 188 33.44 -7.74 -4.02
CA ALA A 188 32.86 -9.08 -4.06
C ALA A 188 31.34 -9.09 -3.79
N LEU A 189 30.84 -8.12 -3.00
CA LEU A 189 29.42 -7.97 -2.70
C LEU A 189 28.68 -7.08 -3.72
N GLY A 190 29.38 -6.53 -4.72
CA GLY A 190 28.81 -5.59 -5.68
C GLY A 190 28.36 -4.27 -5.05
N LEU A 191 28.92 -3.91 -3.89
CA LEU A 191 28.65 -2.64 -3.20
C LEU A 191 29.55 -1.51 -3.72
N ASP A 192 30.53 -1.83 -4.55
CA ASP A 192 31.30 -0.82 -5.26
C ASP A 192 30.35 -0.04 -6.17
N PRO A 193 30.25 1.30 -6.02
CA PRO A 193 29.46 2.09 -6.93
C PRO A 193 30.00 1.88 -8.35
N PRO A 194 29.15 1.63 -9.36
CA PRO A 194 29.56 1.29 -10.73
C PRO A 194 30.39 2.36 -11.47
N HIS A 195 30.79 3.46 -10.81
CA HIS A 195 31.38 4.63 -11.45
C HIS A 195 32.67 5.18 -10.83
N LEU A 196 33.31 4.48 -9.89
CA LEU A 196 34.71 4.79 -9.52
C LEU A 196 35.69 3.79 -10.13
N ALA A 197 35.43 3.38 -11.37
CA ALA A 197 36.52 2.99 -12.26
C ALA A 197 37.50 4.17 -12.29
N SER A 198 38.58 4.06 -11.53
CA SER A 198 39.65 5.04 -11.54
C SER A 198 40.03 5.26 -12.99
N PRO A 199 39.89 6.47 -13.56
CA PRO A 199 40.50 6.74 -14.85
C PRO A 199 41.99 6.39 -14.74
N PRO A 200 42.61 5.84 -15.81
CA PRO A 200 44.03 5.53 -15.78
C PRO A 200 44.79 6.76 -15.30
N ARG A 201 45.60 6.59 -14.24
CA ARG A 201 46.47 7.62 -13.68
C ARG A 201 47.37 8.16 -14.79
N ASN A 202 46.98 9.28 -15.38
CA ASN A 202 47.92 10.21 -16.00
C ASN A 202 48.47 11.09 -14.87
N PRO A 203 49.77 11.02 -14.53
CA PRO A 203 50.37 11.97 -13.62
C PRO A 203 50.59 13.27 -14.40
N SER A 204 49.64 14.20 -14.32
CA SER A 204 49.90 15.59 -14.69
C SER A 204 49.28 16.53 -13.66
N LEU A 205 50.18 17.28 -13.04
CA LEU A 205 49.93 18.36 -12.11
C LEU A 205 49.11 19.47 -12.77
N ALA A 206 47.91 19.76 -12.26
CA ALA A 206 47.40 21.12 -12.12
C ALA A 206 46.11 21.13 -11.30
N ALA A 207 46.09 21.99 -10.29
CA ALA A 207 44.93 22.29 -9.47
C ALA A 207 43.74 22.76 -10.31
N VAL A 208 42.58 22.11 -10.17
CA VAL A 208 41.32 22.68 -10.62
C VAL A 208 40.31 22.56 -9.49
N ALA A 209 39.80 23.73 -9.12
CA ALA A 209 38.87 23.97 -8.04
C ALA A 209 37.54 23.23 -8.25
N ILE A 210 37.00 22.71 -7.15
CA ILE A 210 35.62 22.24 -7.05
C ILE A 210 34.77 23.43 -6.58
N PRO A 211 34.05 24.12 -7.48
CA PRO A 211 32.74 24.66 -7.12
C PRO A 211 31.80 24.63 -8.34
N ALA A 212 31.19 23.48 -8.67
CA ALA A 212 30.20 23.43 -9.77
C ALA A 212 29.01 22.48 -9.53
N ALA A 213 29.12 21.51 -8.61
CA ALA A 213 28.05 20.52 -8.41
C ALA A 213 26.81 21.08 -7.69
N ILE A 214 26.94 22.17 -6.92
CA ILE A 214 25.82 22.76 -6.17
C ILE A 214 24.97 23.69 -7.06
N ALA A 215 25.56 24.31 -8.09
CA ALA A 215 24.84 25.23 -8.99
C ALA A 215 23.84 24.50 -9.92
N THR A 216 24.11 23.22 -10.24
CA THR A 216 23.24 22.43 -11.14
C THR A 216 21.94 22.00 -10.46
N SER A 217 21.93 21.83 -9.13
CA SER A 217 20.72 21.43 -8.38
C SER A 217 19.65 22.52 -8.39
N ALA A 218 20.04 23.77 -8.09
CA ALA A 218 19.10 24.89 -8.02
C ALA A 218 18.49 25.24 -9.38
N ALA A 219 19.25 25.10 -10.47
CA ALA A 219 18.72 25.30 -11.82
C ALA A 219 17.74 24.19 -12.24
N SER A 220 17.92 22.97 -11.73
CA SER A 220 17.03 21.83 -11.98
C SER A 220 15.70 21.98 -11.23
N GLU A 221 15.75 22.39 -9.97
CA GLU A 221 14.56 22.64 -9.15
C GLU A 221 13.69 23.77 -9.72
N ASN A 222 14.28 24.89 -10.12
CA ASN A 222 13.52 25.98 -10.73
C ASN A 222 12.81 25.55 -12.02
N ARG A 223 13.48 24.76 -12.87
CA ARG A 223 12.87 24.20 -14.09
C ARG A 223 11.71 23.26 -13.79
N ALA A 224 11.81 22.46 -12.74
CA ALA A 224 10.73 21.56 -12.32
C ALA A 224 9.48 22.35 -11.94
N VAL A 225 9.64 23.43 -11.17
CA VAL A 225 8.52 24.30 -10.76
C VAL A 225 7.89 25.00 -11.97
N GLU A 226 8.70 25.45 -12.93
CA GLU A 226 8.22 26.04 -14.19
C GLU A 226 7.40 25.02 -15.01
N ASP A 227 7.88 23.79 -15.16
CA ASP A 227 7.19 22.73 -15.91
C ASP A 227 5.84 22.38 -15.29
N GLU A 228 5.78 22.28 -13.95
CA GLU A 228 4.53 22.07 -13.22
C GLU A 228 3.53 23.20 -13.47
N ALA A 229 3.99 24.46 -13.41
CA ALA A 229 3.16 25.64 -13.65
C ALA A 229 2.57 25.64 -15.08
N ILE A 230 3.36 25.28 -16.08
CA ILE A 230 2.92 25.14 -17.48
C ILE A 230 1.83 24.08 -17.59
N LEU A 231 2.03 22.90 -16.98
CA LEU A 231 1.06 21.80 -17.04
C LEU A 231 -0.26 22.15 -16.36
N LEU A 232 -0.22 22.83 -15.21
CA LEU A 232 -1.42 23.22 -14.49
C LEU A 232 -2.22 24.29 -15.24
N ALA A 233 -1.55 25.23 -15.90
CA ALA A 233 -2.22 26.21 -16.73
C ALA A 233 -2.95 25.52 -17.91
N ALA A 234 -2.28 24.59 -18.60
CA ALA A 234 -2.86 23.81 -19.68
C ALA A 234 -4.03 22.94 -19.20
N LEU A 235 -3.89 22.29 -18.05
CA LEU A 235 -4.91 21.42 -17.45
C LEU A 235 -6.14 22.23 -17.02
N THR A 236 -5.94 23.43 -16.47
CA THR A 236 -7.04 24.35 -16.11
C THR A 236 -7.79 24.82 -17.34
N ALA A 237 -7.07 25.18 -18.42
CA ALA A 237 -7.67 25.59 -19.68
C ALA A 237 -8.49 24.46 -20.34
N LEU A 238 -8.01 23.21 -20.25
CA LEU A 238 -8.71 22.05 -20.77
C LEU A 238 -9.94 21.70 -19.91
N ALA A 239 -9.80 21.69 -18.58
CA ALA A 239 -10.90 21.42 -17.65
C ALA A 239 -12.05 22.43 -17.77
N ALA A 240 -11.78 23.68 -18.14
CA ALA A 240 -12.82 24.68 -18.37
C ALA A 240 -13.74 24.38 -19.57
N ARG A 241 -13.32 23.49 -20.48
CA ARG A 241 -14.10 23.09 -21.66
C ARG A 241 -14.94 21.83 -21.43
N GLU A 242 -14.63 21.09 -20.37
CA GLU A 242 -15.22 19.79 -20.07
C GLU A 242 -16.15 19.87 -18.84
N PRO A 243 -17.08 18.92 -18.69
CA PRO A 243 -17.90 18.84 -17.48
C PRO A 243 -17.04 18.71 -16.21
N PRO A 244 -17.47 19.28 -15.07
CA PRO A 244 -16.70 19.17 -13.84
C PRO A 244 -16.51 17.71 -13.41
N GLY A 245 -15.24 17.32 -13.18
CA GLY A 245 -14.88 15.94 -12.81
C GLY A 245 -14.64 15.01 -14.00
N ALA A 246 -14.70 15.51 -15.23
CA ALA A 246 -14.30 14.74 -16.40
C ALA A 246 -12.82 14.32 -16.32
N LEU A 247 -12.55 13.09 -16.74
CA LEU A 247 -11.20 12.59 -16.90
C LEU A 247 -10.59 13.17 -18.18
N LEU A 248 -9.48 13.89 -18.05
CA LEU A 248 -8.82 14.53 -19.18
C LEU A 248 -7.77 13.59 -19.77
N SER A 249 -7.68 13.51 -21.09
CA SER A 249 -6.67 12.68 -21.77
C SER A 249 -5.27 13.31 -21.66
N LEU A 250 -4.29 12.51 -21.22
CA LEU A 250 -2.88 12.94 -21.19
C LEU A 250 -2.33 13.23 -22.59
N ARG A 251 -2.84 12.56 -23.62
CA ARG A 251 -2.48 12.82 -25.02
C ARG A 251 -2.89 14.23 -25.46
N THR A 252 -4.12 14.63 -25.14
CA THR A 252 -4.61 15.98 -25.43
C THR A 252 -3.85 17.03 -24.63
N LEU A 253 -3.58 16.78 -23.35
CA LEU A 253 -2.79 17.68 -22.52
C LEU A 253 -1.38 17.87 -23.09
N ARG A 254 -0.73 16.77 -23.51
CA ARG A 254 0.60 16.80 -24.12
C ARG A 254 0.62 17.53 -25.47
N ALA A 255 -0.44 17.47 -26.26
CA ALA A 255 -0.52 18.21 -27.52
C ALA A 255 -0.64 19.74 -27.34
N LEU A 256 -1.09 20.22 -26.16
CA LEU A 256 -1.26 21.65 -25.87
C LEU A 256 0.01 22.34 -25.33
N GLN A 257 1.10 21.61 -25.18
CA GLN A 257 2.30 22.05 -24.49
C GLN A 257 3.56 21.66 -25.28
N THR A 258 4.67 22.36 -25.06
CA THR A 258 5.92 22.20 -25.84
C THR A 258 7.04 21.49 -25.08
N LEU A 259 6.76 20.92 -23.91
CA LEU A 259 7.73 20.17 -23.12
C LEU A 259 8.11 18.86 -23.82
N PRO A 260 9.40 18.49 -23.80
CA PRO A 260 9.85 17.16 -24.13
C PRO A 260 9.13 16.10 -23.29
N LYS A 261 8.90 14.91 -23.87
CA LYS A 261 8.19 13.80 -23.21
C LYS A 261 8.67 13.55 -21.79
N GLN A 262 9.98 13.42 -21.61
CA GLN A 262 10.56 13.11 -20.30
C GLN A 262 10.21 14.17 -19.24
N ARG A 263 10.28 15.46 -19.60
CA ARG A 263 9.94 16.56 -18.69
C ARG A 263 8.44 16.61 -18.40
N PHE A 264 7.63 16.31 -19.41
CA PHE A 264 6.17 16.18 -19.26
C PHE A 264 5.84 15.06 -18.26
N ASP A 265 6.37 13.86 -18.45
CA ASP A 265 6.11 12.69 -17.61
C ASP A 265 6.55 12.96 -16.15
N GLU A 266 7.76 13.49 -15.95
CA GLU A 266 8.27 13.86 -14.61
C GLU A 266 7.40 14.90 -13.91
N ALA A 267 6.96 15.95 -14.63
CA ALA A 267 6.12 16.99 -14.04
C ALA A 267 4.69 16.48 -13.73
N VAL A 268 4.13 15.59 -14.56
CA VAL A 268 2.84 14.93 -14.27
C VAL A 268 2.93 14.08 -13.00
N LEU A 269 3.99 13.30 -12.85
CA LEU A 269 4.19 12.45 -11.66
C LEU A 269 4.37 13.28 -10.39
N ARG A 270 5.17 14.37 -10.43
CA ARG A 270 5.31 15.30 -9.29
C ARG A 270 4.00 15.98 -8.88
N LEU A 271 3.16 16.36 -9.86
CA LEU A 271 1.83 16.90 -9.56
C LEU A 271 0.92 15.87 -8.88
N SER A 272 1.07 14.59 -9.23
CA SER A 272 0.32 13.50 -8.59
C SER A 272 0.84 13.24 -7.17
N GLU A 273 2.15 13.20 -6.98
CA GLU A 273 2.79 13.02 -5.66
C GLU A 273 2.46 14.16 -4.69
N SER A 274 2.44 15.40 -5.16
CA SER A 274 2.01 16.57 -4.39
C SER A 274 0.49 16.65 -4.19
N GLY A 275 -0.27 15.69 -4.72
CA GLY A 275 -1.71 15.58 -4.55
C GLY A 275 -2.51 16.66 -5.28
N ARG A 276 -1.91 17.34 -6.27
CA ARG A 276 -2.58 18.39 -7.06
C ARG A 276 -3.45 17.82 -8.18
N VAL A 277 -3.09 16.65 -8.67
CA VAL A 277 -3.84 15.91 -9.69
C VAL A 277 -4.04 14.46 -9.25
N VAL A 278 -4.99 13.79 -9.89
CA VAL A 278 -5.22 12.35 -9.77
C VAL A 278 -4.95 11.73 -11.14
N LEU A 279 -4.10 10.70 -11.18
CA LEU A 279 -3.82 9.95 -12.39
C LEU A 279 -4.67 8.68 -12.45
N HIS A 280 -5.13 8.34 -13.64
CA HIS A 280 -5.87 7.11 -13.92
C HIS A 280 -5.00 6.17 -14.75
N HIS A 281 -4.76 4.97 -14.21
CA HIS A 281 -3.97 3.94 -14.85
C HIS A 281 -4.76 3.23 -15.96
N HIS A 282 -4.05 2.68 -16.93
CA HIS A 282 -4.61 1.82 -17.95
C HIS A 282 -4.55 0.36 -17.49
N ASP A 283 -5.70 -0.34 -17.46
CA ASP A 283 -5.78 -1.72 -16.94
C ASP A 283 -5.05 -2.76 -17.84
N PHE A 284 -4.91 -2.46 -19.14
CA PHE A 284 -4.35 -3.39 -20.13
C PHE A 284 -3.32 -2.74 -21.06
N PRO A 285 -2.18 -2.23 -20.57
CA PRO A 285 -1.20 -1.53 -21.43
C PRO A 285 -0.60 -2.45 -22.50
N ALA A 286 -0.65 -3.77 -22.31
CA ALA A 286 -0.19 -4.76 -23.28
C ALA A 286 -1.03 -4.82 -24.57
N SER A 287 -2.28 -4.33 -24.56
CA SER A 287 -3.11 -4.30 -25.77
C SER A 287 -2.80 -3.11 -26.69
N LEU A 288 -1.97 -2.16 -26.22
CA LEU A 288 -1.57 -0.98 -26.99
C LEU A 288 -0.32 -1.27 -27.83
N THR A 289 -0.28 -0.67 -29.00
CA THR A 289 0.93 -0.65 -29.84
C THR A 289 2.05 0.12 -29.13
N GLU A 290 3.30 -0.11 -29.54
CA GLU A 290 4.46 0.59 -28.95
C GLU A 290 4.34 2.11 -29.10
N ALA A 291 3.88 2.59 -30.26
CA ALA A 291 3.62 4.01 -30.51
C ALA A 291 2.56 4.60 -29.57
N GLU A 292 1.47 3.86 -29.30
CA GLU A 292 0.44 4.31 -28.35
C GLU A 292 0.95 4.29 -26.90
N ARG A 293 1.74 3.29 -26.52
CA ARG A 293 2.39 3.25 -25.20
C ARG A 293 3.36 4.41 -25.01
N GLU A 294 4.06 4.83 -26.07
CA GLU A 294 4.94 6.00 -26.03
C GLU A 294 4.22 7.35 -25.85
N GLU A 295 2.90 7.39 -26.05
CA GLU A 295 2.10 8.58 -25.76
C GLU A 295 1.64 8.65 -24.30
N LEU A 296 1.70 7.53 -23.56
CA LEU A 296 1.32 7.46 -22.15
C LEU A 296 2.46 7.90 -21.23
N VAL A 297 2.09 8.31 -20.01
CA VAL A 297 3.03 8.60 -18.92
C VAL A 297 3.39 7.29 -18.23
N LEU A 298 4.69 7.03 -18.09
CA LEU A 298 5.25 5.82 -17.46
C LEU A 298 5.91 6.19 -16.12
N ASP A 299 5.54 5.51 -15.03
CA ASP A 299 6.27 5.65 -13.76
C ASP A 299 7.47 4.71 -13.63
N THR A 300 8.23 4.87 -12.54
CA THR A 300 9.39 4.02 -12.22
C THR A 300 9.03 2.56 -11.95
N HIS A 301 7.75 2.23 -11.81
CA HIS A 301 7.24 0.88 -11.58
C HIS A 301 6.66 0.22 -12.85
N GLY A 302 6.69 0.92 -13.99
CA GLY A 302 6.16 0.41 -15.25
C GLY A 302 4.64 0.59 -15.41
N VAL A 303 3.98 1.35 -14.54
CA VAL A 303 2.55 1.66 -14.65
C VAL A 303 2.35 2.76 -15.68
N HIS A 304 1.40 2.53 -16.58
CA HIS A 304 1.04 3.49 -17.63
C HIS A 304 -0.23 4.23 -17.25
N TYR A 305 -0.19 5.56 -17.33
CA TYR A 305 -1.33 6.43 -17.04
C TYR A 305 -1.91 6.98 -18.34
N LEU A 306 -3.25 6.94 -18.46
CA LEU A 306 -4.00 7.41 -19.64
C LEU A 306 -4.65 8.77 -19.40
N GLY A 307 -5.11 9.00 -18.18
CA GLY A 307 -5.93 10.16 -17.85
C GLY A 307 -5.44 10.89 -16.61
N ILE A 308 -5.80 12.16 -16.53
CA ILE A 308 -5.46 13.07 -15.44
C ILE A 308 -6.68 13.92 -15.10
N ALA A 309 -6.90 14.16 -13.80
CA ALA A 309 -7.96 15.05 -13.31
C ALA A 309 -7.42 15.98 -12.22
N PRO A 310 -7.83 17.28 -12.19
CA PRO A 310 -7.44 18.17 -11.10
C PRO A 310 -8.09 17.72 -9.79
N ARG A 311 -7.30 17.68 -8.70
CA ARG A 311 -7.87 17.44 -7.37
C ARG A 311 -8.47 18.75 -6.86
N ARG A 312 -9.76 18.73 -6.49
CA ARG A 312 -10.36 19.87 -5.80
C ARG A 312 -9.74 19.96 -4.41
N ILE A 313 -9.00 21.04 -4.16
CA ILE A 313 -8.59 21.42 -2.82
C ILE A 313 -9.87 21.96 -2.17
N HIS A 314 -10.44 21.16 -1.25
CA HIS A 314 -11.57 21.58 -0.41
C HIS A 314 -11.07 22.41 0.77
#